data_AF-A0A7S1CR92-F1
#
_entry.id   AF-A0A7S1CR92-F1
#
_cell.length_a   1.000
_cell.length_b   1.000
_cell.length_c   1.000
_cell.angle_alpha   90.00
_cell.angle_beta   90.00
_cell.angle_gamma   90.00
#
_symmetry.space_group_name_H-M   'P 1'
#
loop_
_entity.id
_entity.type
_entity.pdbx_description
1 polymer ?
#
loop_
_entity_poly.entity_id
_entity_poly.type
_entity_poly.pdbx_seq_one_letter_code
_entity_poly.pdbx_strand_id
1 'polypeptide(L)'
;SGERTEADKRTPDDLIAAGFCPVKPEYLVTGEALTALFAQIRAAQAAAAEAGEATKGQNKKRSMADVGLAATATSSRVPGKGLCRRVAQGGECPFGDGCKWSHDIKEYLESKPPDLAPRCLMFDATGACPAGFCCRFGDSHIDRDAVALTFRPEAERTPLPAEMNDLSDDVKRALRRRQYEFTRAPPDPAMRKRQAKQRAAAAAKQ
;
A
#
# COMPACT_ATOMS: atom_id res chain seq x y z
N SER A 1 23.12 -20.10 -21.35
CA SER A 1 21.97 -20.62 -22.12
C SER A 1 21.59 -21.96 -21.50
N GLY A 2 20.75 -21.95 -20.47
CA GLY A 2 20.24 -23.18 -19.87
C GLY A 2 18.99 -23.59 -20.65
N GLU A 3 19.14 -24.52 -21.58
CA GLU A 3 18.01 -25.16 -22.24
C GLU A 3 17.20 -25.89 -21.17
N ARG A 4 15.97 -25.44 -20.93
CA ARG A 4 15.00 -26.18 -20.12
C ARG A 4 14.59 -27.38 -20.96
N THR A 5 15.18 -28.53 -20.65
CA THR A 5 14.79 -29.80 -21.23
C THR A 5 13.31 -30.06 -21.00
N GLU A 6 12.71 -30.76 -21.95
CA GLU A 6 11.29 -31.03 -22.21
C GLU A 6 10.55 -31.85 -21.11
N ALA A 7 11.00 -31.77 -19.86
CA ALA A 7 10.73 -32.75 -18.81
C ALA A 7 10.23 -32.16 -17.48
N ASP A 8 9.48 -31.05 -17.48
CA ASP A 8 8.78 -30.61 -16.26
C ASP A 8 7.28 -30.38 -16.53
N LYS A 9 6.60 -31.46 -16.94
CA LYS A 9 5.13 -31.52 -17.00
C LYS A 9 4.55 -31.84 -15.61
N ARG A 10 4.97 -31.13 -14.56
CA ARG A 10 4.26 -31.21 -13.28
C ARG A 10 2.86 -30.67 -13.49
N THR A 11 1.87 -31.41 -13.04
CA THR A 11 0.49 -30.94 -13.14
C THR A 11 0.32 -29.72 -12.23
N PRO A 12 -0.63 -28.81 -12.53
CA PRO A 12 -0.91 -27.67 -11.67
C PRO A 12 -1.16 -28.08 -10.21
N ASP A 13 -1.78 -29.24 -9.99
CA ASP A 13 -2.07 -29.79 -8.66
C ASP A 13 -0.81 -30.20 -7.90
N ASP A 14 0.20 -30.75 -8.58
CA ASP A 14 1.50 -31.09 -7.98
C ASP A 14 2.27 -29.83 -7.57
N LEU A 15 2.14 -28.75 -8.33
CA LEU A 15 2.74 -27.45 -8.01
C LEU A 15 2.07 -26.80 -6.80
N ILE A 16 0.74 -26.91 -6.70
CA ILE A 16 -0.04 -26.44 -5.55
C ILE A 16 0.33 -27.21 -4.28
N ALA A 17 0.47 -28.54 -4.38
CA ALA A 17 0.92 -29.38 -3.26
C ALA A 17 2.34 -29.05 -2.79
N ALA A 18 3.22 -28.62 -3.71
CA ALA A 18 4.56 -28.13 -3.40
C ALA A 18 4.61 -26.67 -2.91
N GLY A 19 3.45 -26.00 -2.74
CA GLY A 19 3.34 -24.64 -2.23
C GLY A 19 3.52 -23.53 -3.28
N PHE A 20 3.52 -23.88 -4.58
CA PHE A 20 3.55 -22.91 -5.67
C PHE A 20 2.14 -22.61 -6.17
N CYS A 21 1.88 -21.37 -6.56
CA CYS A 21 0.60 -20.97 -7.17
C CYS A 21 0.78 -20.83 -8.69
N PRO A 22 0.50 -21.88 -9.49
CA PRO A 22 0.63 -21.81 -10.94
C PRO A 22 -0.44 -20.88 -11.54
N VAL A 23 -0.02 -20.02 -12.45
CA VAL A 23 -0.93 -19.18 -13.24
C VAL A 23 -1.62 -20.08 -14.28
N LYS A 24 -2.94 -19.96 -14.43
CA LYS A 24 -3.69 -20.75 -15.41
C LYS A 24 -3.16 -20.50 -16.84
N PRO A 25 -3.13 -21.53 -17.70
CA PRO A 25 -2.54 -21.42 -19.04
C PRO A 25 -3.23 -20.40 -19.94
N GLU A 26 -4.52 -20.14 -19.71
CA GLU A 26 -5.30 -19.10 -20.40
C GLU A 26 -4.78 -17.66 -20.18
N TYR A 27 -4.01 -17.41 -19.12
CA TYR A 27 -3.38 -16.13 -18.84
C TYR A 27 -1.88 -16.10 -19.19
N LEU A 28 -1.34 -17.20 -19.74
CA LEU A 28 0.04 -17.24 -20.22
C LEU A 28 0.09 -16.79 -21.67
N VAL A 29 0.66 -15.60 -21.90
CA VAL A 29 0.94 -15.13 -23.25
C VAL A 29 2.06 -15.98 -23.85
N THR A 30 1.80 -16.62 -24.99
CA THR A 30 2.78 -17.45 -25.71
C THR A 30 4.01 -16.63 -26.13
N GLY A 31 5.18 -17.27 -26.25
CA GLY A 31 6.45 -16.59 -26.52
C GLY A 31 6.44 -15.71 -27.77
N GLU A 32 5.79 -16.13 -28.84
CA GLU A 32 5.68 -15.35 -30.09
C GLU A 32 4.85 -14.07 -29.88
N ALA A 33 3.71 -14.18 -29.21
CA ALA A 33 2.89 -13.04 -28.85
C ALA A 33 3.61 -12.06 -27.90
N LEU A 34 4.43 -12.55 -26.97
CA LEU A 34 5.30 -11.70 -26.13
C LEU A 34 6.33 -10.96 -26.97
N THR A 35 7.00 -11.63 -27.92
CA THR A 35 8.00 -10.97 -28.77
C THR A 35 7.38 -9.89 -29.67
N ALA A 36 6.18 -10.15 -30.21
CA ALA A 36 5.43 -9.16 -30.98
C ALA A 36 5.03 -7.96 -30.10
N LEU A 37 4.54 -8.21 -28.88
CA LEU A 37 4.18 -7.15 -27.93
C LEU A 37 5.40 -6.31 -27.53
N PHE A 38 6.54 -6.95 -27.26
CA PHE A 38 7.78 -6.24 -26.94
C PHE A 38 8.31 -5.43 -28.13
N ALA A 39 8.17 -5.93 -29.36
CA ALA A 39 8.52 -5.18 -30.56
C ALA A 39 7.63 -3.93 -30.72
N GLN A 40 6.33 -4.06 -30.50
CA GLN A 40 5.38 -2.94 -30.50
C GLN A 40 5.71 -1.90 -29.42
N ILE A 41 6.02 -2.35 -28.19
CA ILE A 41 6.42 -1.46 -27.08
C ILE A 41 7.72 -0.72 -27.42
N ARG A 42 8.73 -1.41 -27.97
CA ARG A 42 9.98 -0.78 -28.38
C ARG A 42 9.78 0.24 -29.51
N ALA A 43 8.94 -0.08 -30.49
CA ALA A 43 8.59 0.84 -31.56
C ALA A 43 7.85 2.09 -31.04
N ALA A 44 6.91 1.93 -30.11
CA ALA A 44 6.22 3.05 -29.46
C ALA A 44 7.17 3.91 -28.60
N GLN A 45 8.12 3.27 -27.91
CA GLN A 45 9.15 3.98 -27.14
C GLN A 45 10.12 4.75 -28.04
N ALA A 46 10.50 4.18 -29.20
CA ALA A 46 11.34 4.85 -30.18
C ALA A 46 10.62 6.04 -30.83
N ALA A 47 9.35 5.87 -31.21
CA ALA A 47 8.53 6.98 -31.72
C ALA A 47 8.35 8.12 -30.69
N ALA A 48 8.20 7.78 -29.40
CA ALA A 48 8.15 8.77 -28.32
C ALA A 48 9.50 9.47 -28.06
N ALA A 49 10.62 8.80 -28.33
CA ALA A 49 11.96 9.39 -28.23
C ALA A 49 12.25 10.37 -29.39
N GLU A 50 11.83 10.03 -30.61
CA GLU A 50 11.92 10.89 -31.80
C GLU A 50 11.03 12.14 -31.69
N ALA A 51 9.89 12.04 -31.00
CA ALA A 51 9.02 13.18 -30.69
C ALA A 51 9.57 14.13 -29.60
N GLY A 52 10.80 13.91 -29.12
CA GLY A 52 11.48 14.81 -28.18
C GLY A 52 10.97 14.76 -26.73
N GLU A 53 10.15 13.76 -26.35
CA GLU A 53 9.66 13.61 -24.97
C GLU A 53 10.51 12.62 -24.15
N ALA A 54 11.84 12.71 -24.25
CA ALA A 54 12.74 11.97 -23.38
C ALA A 54 12.92 12.69 -22.03
N THR A 55 11.85 12.78 -21.22
CA THR A 55 12.02 13.12 -19.80
C THR A 55 12.23 11.85 -19.00
N LYS A 56 13.50 11.49 -18.78
CA LYS A 56 13.90 10.53 -17.75
C LYS A 56 13.64 11.17 -16.38
N GLY A 57 12.38 11.18 -15.96
CA GLY A 57 11.89 11.79 -14.73
C GLY A 57 10.40 11.52 -14.55
N GLN A 58 9.92 11.52 -13.30
CA GLN A 58 8.48 11.43 -13.01
C GLN A 58 7.73 12.42 -13.90
N ASN A 59 6.80 11.89 -14.69
CA ASN A 59 6.10 12.64 -15.73
C ASN A 59 5.08 13.58 -15.07
N LYS A 60 5.56 14.72 -14.56
CA LYS A 60 4.82 15.73 -13.78
C LYS A 60 3.65 16.37 -14.54
N LYS A 61 3.59 16.19 -15.86
CA LYS A 61 2.54 16.74 -16.72
C LYS A 61 1.34 15.81 -16.89
N ARG A 62 1.45 14.53 -16.48
CA ARG A 62 0.28 13.63 -16.49
C ARG A 62 -0.65 14.05 -15.37
N SER A 63 -1.85 14.47 -15.73
CA SER A 63 -2.89 14.75 -14.74
C SER A 63 -3.40 13.43 -14.16
N MET A 64 -3.98 13.48 -12.96
CA MET A 64 -4.61 12.30 -12.35
C MET A 64 -5.74 11.70 -13.23
N ALA A 65 -6.30 12.49 -14.14
CA ALA A 65 -7.29 12.04 -15.12
C ALA A 65 -6.66 11.19 -16.24
N ASP A 66 -5.48 11.59 -16.73
CA ASP A 66 -4.78 10.89 -17.81
C ASP A 66 -4.31 9.48 -17.39
N VAL A 67 -4.12 9.27 -16.08
CA VAL A 67 -3.72 7.99 -15.49
C VAL A 67 -4.93 7.18 -15.00
N GLY A 68 -6.16 7.61 -15.32
CA GLY A 68 -7.41 6.89 -14.95
C GLY A 68 -7.74 6.93 -13.45
N LEU A 69 -7.01 7.70 -12.65
CA LEU A 69 -7.19 7.82 -11.20
C LEU A 69 -8.23 8.88 -10.80
N ALA A 70 -8.68 9.71 -11.74
CA ALA A 70 -9.73 10.70 -11.47
C ALA A 70 -11.13 10.06 -11.29
N ALA A 71 -11.38 8.90 -11.91
CA ALA A 71 -12.71 8.30 -11.98
C ALA A 71 -13.06 7.38 -10.79
N THR A 72 -12.11 6.99 -9.95
CA THR A 72 -12.39 6.34 -8.66
C THR A 72 -12.80 7.39 -7.60
N ALA A 73 -13.71 8.28 -7.97
CA ALA A 73 -14.18 9.42 -7.18
C ALA A 73 -15.16 9.03 -6.05
N THR A 74 -15.34 7.74 -5.78
CA THR A 74 -15.83 7.24 -4.48
C THR A 74 -14.73 7.28 -3.41
N SER A 75 -13.51 7.63 -3.80
CA SER A 75 -12.37 7.76 -2.91
C SER A 75 -12.59 8.95 -1.97
N SER A 76 -12.72 8.64 -0.69
CA SER A 76 -12.54 9.50 0.49
C SER A 76 -11.29 10.42 0.47
N ARG A 77 -10.51 10.43 -0.62
CA ARG A 77 -9.35 11.30 -0.87
C ARG A 77 -9.68 12.57 -1.66
N VAL A 78 -10.92 12.74 -2.16
CA VAL A 78 -11.34 14.02 -2.75
C VAL A 78 -11.65 15.00 -1.60
N PRO A 79 -10.97 16.16 -1.55
CA PRO A 79 -11.27 17.20 -0.55
C PRO A 79 -12.74 17.59 -0.61
N GLY A 80 -13.40 17.74 0.54
CA GLY A 80 -14.81 18.14 0.64
C GLY A 80 -15.86 17.02 0.55
N LYS A 81 -15.55 15.85 -0.03
CA LYS A 81 -16.47 14.69 -0.03
C LYS A 81 -16.17 13.68 1.08
N GLY A 82 -14.94 13.65 1.59
CA GLY A 82 -14.54 12.79 2.70
C GLY A 82 -14.75 13.47 4.05
N LEU A 83 -15.35 12.74 5.01
CA LEU A 83 -15.46 13.15 6.40
C LEU A 83 -14.07 13.30 7.04
N CYS A 84 -13.88 14.33 7.86
CA CYS A 84 -12.65 14.54 8.60
C CYS A 84 -12.32 13.33 9.48
N ARG A 85 -11.08 12.83 9.42
CA ARG A 85 -10.69 11.61 10.16
C ARG A 85 -10.85 11.72 11.67
N ARG A 86 -10.70 12.90 12.25
CA ARG A 86 -10.91 13.13 13.70
C ARG A 86 -12.38 13.05 14.06
N VAL A 87 -13.23 13.76 13.31
CA VAL A 87 -14.69 13.75 13.47
C VAL A 87 -15.26 12.35 13.20
N ALA A 88 -14.71 11.64 12.22
CA ALA A 88 -15.08 10.26 11.91
C ALA A 88 -14.86 9.30 13.10
N GLN A 89 -13.90 9.59 13.98
CA GLN A 89 -13.64 8.81 15.19
C GLN A 89 -14.46 9.29 16.41
N GLY A 90 -15.32 10.30 16.26
CA GLY A 90 -16.06 10.93 17.35
C GLY A 90 -15.24 11.95 18.15
N GLY A 91 -14.08 12.37 17.65
CA GLY A 91 -13.22 13.37 18.29
C GLY A 91 -13.35 14.76 17.67
N GLU A 92 -12.95 15.77 18.43
CA GLU A 92 -12.91 17.16 17.96
C GLU A 92 -11.77 17.39 16.95
N CYS A 93 -12.05 18.19 15.92
CA CYS A 93 -11.07 18.50 14.90
C CYS A 93 -10.17 19.67 15.36
N PRO A 94 -8.83 19.51 15.40
CA PRO A 94 -7.92 20.58 15.83
C PRO A 94 -7.86 21.76 14.83
N PHE A 95 -8.36 21.57 13.60
CA PHE A 95 -8.38 22.58 12.56
C PHE A 95 -9.68 23.41 12.53
N GLY A 96 -10.68 23.03 13.34
CA GLY A 96 -11.99 23.70 13.38
C GLY A 96 -12.60 23.86 11.98
N ASP A 97 -13.12 25.05 11.70
CA ASP A 97 -13.78 25.38 10.43
C ASP A 97 -12.82 25.54 9.24
N GLY A 98 -11.51 25.61 9.50
CA GLY A 98 -10.47 25.63 8.46
C GLY A 98 -10.11 24.24 7.92
N CYS A 99 -10.88 23.19 8.28
CA CYS A 99 -10.58 21.84 7.85
C CYS A 99 -10.81 21.66 6.34
N LYS A 100 -9.87 20.96 5.68
CA LYS A 100 -9.99 20.58 4.27
C LYS A 100 -11.08 19.51 4.01
N TRP A 101 -11.55 18.88 5.07
CA TRP A 101 -12.49 17.75 5.05
C TRP A 101 -13.84 18.16 5.64
N SER A 102 -14.92 17.50 5.24
CA SER A 102 -16.26 17.82 5.77
C SER A 102 -16.39 17.40 7.24
N HIS A 103 -17.21 18.13 8.00
CA HIS A 103 -17.56 17.80 9.39
C HIS A 103 -19.00 17.28 9.51
N ASP A 104 -19.78 17.31 8.42
CA ASP A 104 -21.17 16.88 8.38
C ASP A 104 -21.30 15.36 8.33
N ILE A 105 -21.52 14.75 9.50
CA ILE A 105 -21.62 13.29 9.64
C ILE A 105 -22.87 12.75 8.94
N LYS A 106 -23.99 13.48 9.01
CA LYS A 106 -25.29 13.07 8.41
C LYS A 106 -25.19 12.93 6.90
N GLU A 107 -24.71 13.97 6.23
CA GLU A 107 -24.50 13.98 4.78
C GLU A 107 -23.55 12.85 4.36
N TYR A 108 -22.50 12.62 5.15
CA TYR A 108 -21.58 11.53 4.88
C TYR A 108 -22.26 10.15 4.96
N LEU A 109 -23.08 9.89 5.98
CA LEU A 109 -23.79 8.62 6.13
C LEU A 109 -24.83 8.37 5.03
N GLU A 110 -25.45 9.42 4.49
CA GLU A 110 -26.36 9.33 3.34
C GLU A 110 -25.62 9.02 2.04
N SER A 111 -24.42 9.62 1.84
CA SER A 111 -23.58 9.34 0.68
C SER A 111 -22.91 7.96 0.71
N LYS A 112 -22.90 7.32 1.89
CA LYS A 112 -22.17 6.08 2.14
C LYS A 112 -22.88 4.90 1.44
N PRO A 113 -22.15 4.08 0.66
CA PRO A 113 -22.71 2.86 0.09
C PRO A 113 -23.15 1.87 1.19
N PRO A 114 -24.03 0.92 0.87
CA PRO A 114 -24.45 -0.10 1.82
C PRO A 114 -23.25 -0.89 2.35
N ASP A 115 -23.40 -1.38 3.57
CA ASP A 115 -22.36 -2.14 4.25
C ASP A 115 -22.11 -3.50 3.58
N LEU A 116 -20.85 -3.95 3.64
CA LEU A 116 -20.43 -5.20 2.99
C LEU A 116 -20.90 -6.43 3.77
N ALA A 117 -21.03 -6.31 5.08
CA ALA A 117 -21.48 -7.35 5.98
C ALA A 117 -22.06 -6.71 7.25
N PRO A 118 -22.95 -7.42 7.98
CA PRO A 118 -23.62 -6.85 9.17
C PRO A 118 -22.70 -6.70 10.40
N ARG A 119 -21.50 -7.31 10.40
CA ARG A 119 -20.60 -7.37 11.56
C ARG A 119 -19.23 -6.80 11.27
N CYS A 120 -18.76 -5.91 12.13
CA CYS A 120 -17.42 -5.33 12.07
C CYS A 120 -16.42 -6.21 12.83
N LEU A 121 -15.51 -6.84 12.10
CA LEU A 121 -14.45 -7.67 12.68
C LEU A 121 -13.57 -6.91 13.69
N MET A 122 -13.34 -5.62 13.45
CA MET A 122 -12.58 -4.80 14.39
C MET A 122 -13.36 -4.53 15.67
N PHE A 123 -14.64 -4.18 15.57
CA PHE A 123 -15.48 -3.95 16.75
C PHE A 123 -15.65 -5.22 17.59
N ASP A 124 -15.80 -6.38 16.94
CA ASP A 124 -15.86 -7.68 17.61
C ASP A 124 -14.58 -7.97 18.41
N ALA A 125 -13.41 -7.68 17.83
CA ALA A 125 -12.11 -7.98 18.43
C ALA A 125 -11.73 -6.99 19.54
N THR A 126 -11.78 -5.68 19.25
CA THR A 126 -11.23 -4.63 20.13
C THR A 126 -12.29 -3.91 20.94
N GLY A 127 -13.58 -4.07 20.62
CA GLY A 127 -14.68 -3.31 21.21
C GLY A 127 -14.79 -1.86 20.74
N ALA A 128 -13.90 -1.42 19.83
CA ALA A 128 -13.89 -0.07 19.27
C ALA A 128 -13.33 -0.07 17.84
N CYS A 129 -14.08 0.48 16.88
CA CYS A 129 -13.64 0.54 15.49
C CYS A 129 -12.76 1.78 15.23
N PRO A 130 -11.48 1.66 14.83
CA PRO A 130 -10.63 2.81 14.54
C PRO A 130 -11.06 3.62 13.30
N ALA A 131 -11.92 3.04 12.46
CA ALA A 131 -12.51 3.70 11.30
C ALA A 131 -13.75 4.54 11.66
N GLY A 132 -14.38 4.32 12.83
CA GLY A 132 -15.56 5.04 13.29
C GLY A 132 -16.69 5.09 12.25
N PHE A 133 -17.18 6.29 11.94
CA PHE A 133 -18.27 6.53 10.98
C PHE A 133 -17.92 6.14 9.54
N CYS A 134 -16.63 6.10 9.20
CA CYS A 134 -16.14 5.71 7.87
C CYS A 134 -16.04 4.18 7.67
N CYS A 135 -16.43 3.37 8.67
CA CYS A 135 -16.34 1.91 8.55
C CYS A 135 -17.35 1.36 7.53
N ARG A 136 -16.92 0.37 6.71
CA ARG A 136 -17.80 -0.35 5.76
C ARG A 136 -18.65 -1.47 6.39
N PHE A 137 -18.56 -1.60 7.71
CA PHE A 137 -19.31 -2.53 8.55
C PHE A 137 -19.94 -1.72 9.69
N GLY A 138 -20.66 -0.66 9.33
CA GLY A 138 -21.22 0.31 10.25
C GLY A 138 -22.42 -0.23 11.04
N ASP A 139 -23.19 -1.15 10.48
CA ASP A 139 -24.42 -1.68 11.09
C ASP A 139 -24.24 -2.20 12.53
N SER A 140 -23.05 -2.69 12.89
CA SER A 140 -22.76 -3.20 14.24
C SER A 140 -22.33 -2.15 15.25
N HIS A 141 -21.87 -0.96 14.81
CA HIS A 141 -21.29 0.04 15.72
C HIS A 141 -21.64 1.50 15.43
N ILE A 142 -22.50 1.77 14.45
CA ILE A 142 -22.99 3.11 14.08
C ILE A 142 -24.51 3.13 14.26
N ASP A 143 -24.98 3.95 15.20
CA ASP A 143 -26.40 4.25 15.33
C ASP A 143 -26.75 5.37 14.35
N ARG A 144 -27.43 5.02 13.25
CA ARG A 144 -27.76 5.99 12.18
C ARG A 144 -28.75 7.06 12.63
N ASP A 145 -29.69 6.69 13.52
CA ASP A 145 -30.73 7.60 14.02
C ASP A 145 -30.17 8.64 15.01
N ALA A 146 -29.32 8.18 15.93
CA ALA A 146 -28.66 9.03 16.92
C ALA A 146 -27.40 9.72 16.38
N VAL A 147 -26.91 9.31 15.20
CA VAL A 147 -25.64 9.74 14.62
C VAL A 147 -24.50 9.60 15.64
N ALA A 148 -24.44 8.42 16.26
CA ALA A 148 -23.52 8.11 17.35
C ALA A 148 -22.71 6.84 17.05
N LEU A 149 -21.49 6.78 17.59
CA LEU A 149 -20.69 5.57 17.59
C LEU A 149 -20.93 4.81 18.88
N THR A 150 -21.27 3.53 18.77
CA THR A 150 -21.31 2.66 19.93
C THR A 150 -19.91 2.17 20.22
N PHE A 151 -19.53 2.17 21.49
CA PHE A 151 -18.28 1.58 21.94
C PHE A 151 -18.58 0.61 23.09
N ARG A 152 -17.84 -0.50 23.15
CA ARG A 152 -17.87 -1.35 24.35
C ARG A 152 -17.31 -0.59 25.56
N PRO A 153 -17.68 -0.94 26.81
CA PRO A 153 -17.08 -0.35 27.99
C PRO A 153 -15.56 -0.54 27.96
N GLU A 154 -14.81 0.43 28.47
CA GLU A 154 -13.33 0.43 28.42
C GLU A 154 -12.72 -0.85 29.00
N ALA A 155 -13.35 -1.43 30.03
CA ALA A 155 -12.92 -2.68 30.67
C ALA A 155 -12.97 -3.92 29.76
N GLU A 156 -13.80 -3.91 28.72
CA GLU A 156 -13.93 -5.02 27.75
C GLU A 156 -13.16 -4.75 26.44
N ARG A 157 -12.57 -3.56 26.30
CA ARG A 157 -11.80 -3.22 25.11
C ARG A 157 -10.45 -3.91 25.18
N THR A 158 -10.13 -4.70 24.16
CA THR A 158 -8.79 -5.22 23.99
C THR A 158 -8.00 -4.26 23.10
N PRO A 159 -6.91 -3.66 23.60
CA PRO A 159 -6.05 -2.86 22.74
C PRO A 159 -5.40 -3.76 21.69
N LEU A 160 -5.23 -3.23 20.49
CA LEU A 160 -4.45 -3.93 19.46
C LEU A 160 -3.03 -4.18 19.98
N PRO A 161 -2.43 -5.34 19.69
CA PRO A 161 -1.06 -5.61 20.07
C PRO A 161 -0.15 -4.54 19.46
N ALA A 162 0.79 -4.03 20.27
CA ALA A 162 1.76 -3.06 19.80
C ALA A 162 2.59 -3.66 18.65
N GLU A 163 2.74 -2.92 17.55
CA GLU A 163 3.59 -3.36 16.45
C GLU A 163 5.06 -3.29 16.87
N MET A 164 5.82 -4.38 16.68
CA MET A 164 7.22 -4.46 17.13
C MET A 164 8.17 -3.49 16.41
N ASN A 165 7.75 -2.92 15.27
CA ASN A 165 8.57 -2.09 14.38
C ASN A 165 8.04 -0.66 14.26
N ASP A 166 7.42 -0.13 15.30
CA ASP A 166 6.97 1.25 15.30
C ASP A 166 8.14 2.24 15.43
N LEU A 167 8.32 3.05 14.39
CA LEU A 167 9.20 4.22 14.44
C LEU A 167 8.42 5.42 15.00
N SER A 168 9.05 6.21 15.87
CA SER A 168 8.46 7.46 16.35
C SER A 168 8.25 8.45 15.20
N ASP A 169 7.28 9.34 15.35
CA ASP A 169 6.94 10.33 14.31
C ASP A 169 8.12 11.25 13.98
N ASP A 170 8.96 11.55 14.97
CA ASP A 170 10.19 12.33 14.78
C ASP A 170 11.21 11.59 13.93
N VAL A 171 11.42 10.29 14.15
CA VAL A 171 12.31 9.46 13.32
C VAL A 171 11.74 9.34 11.91
N LYS A 172 10.44 9.09 11.76
CA LYS A 172 9.75 9.09 10.45
C LYS A 172 9.90 10.43 9.73
N ARG A 173 9.85 11.56 10.45
CA ARG A 173 10.05 12.91 9.91
C ARG A 173 11.51 13.14 9.51
N ALA A 174 12.47 12.71 10.32
CA ALA A 174 13.90 12.79 10.03
C ALA A 174 14.26 11.96 8.81
N LEU A 175 13.76 10.73 8.68
CA LEU A 175 13.94 9.87 7.51
C LEU A 175 13.38 10.50 6.24
N ARG A 176 12.13 11.01 6.27
CA ARG A 176 11.52 11.72 5.13
C ARG A 176 12.31 12.96 4.72
N ARG A 177 12.88 13.67 5.68
CA ARG A 177 13.73 14.85 5.46
C ARG A 177 15.20 14.50 5.19
N ARG A 178 15.57 13.21 5.18
CA ARG A 178 16.96 12.72 5.03
C ARG A 178 17.92 13.29 6.08
N GLN A 179 17.41 13.59 7.27
CA GLN A 179 18.16 14.13 8.41
C GLN A 179 18.52 13.05 9.43
N TYR A 180 18.05 11.81 9.25
CA TYR A 180 18.36 10.71 10.16
C TYR A 180 19.81 10.23 9.94
N GLU A 181 20.59 10.22 11.02
CA GLU A 181 21.96 9.74 10.99
C GLU A 181 21.97 8.21 11.07
N PHE A 182 22.33 7.57 9.97
CA PHE A 182 22.56 6.13 9.95
C PHE A 182 23.95 5.84 10.51
N THR A 183 24.04 5.65 11.82
CA THR A 183 25.26 5.10 12.41
C THR A 183 25.53 3.73 11.78
N ARG A 184 26.73 3.55 11.25
CA ARG A 184 27.12 2.24 10.71
C ARG A 184 27.09 1.25 11.88
N ALA A 185 26.35 0.16 11.69
CA ALA A 185 26.43 -0.96 12.61
C ALA A 185 27.91 -1.35 12.78
N PRO A 186 28.36 -1.70 14.01
CA PRO A 186 29.72 -2.18 14.20
C PRO A 186 29.96 -3.32 13.21
N PRO A 187 31.04 -3.26 12.42
CA PRO A 187 31.25 -4.23 11.36
C PRO A 187 31.36 -5.62 11.98
N ASP A 188 30.53 -6.55 11.49
CA ASP A 188 30.57 -7.96 11.90
C ASP A 188 32.03 -8.45 11.84
N PRO A 189 32.57 -9.04 12.92
CA PRO A 189 33.94 -9.56 12.95
C PRO A 189 34.23 -10.53 11.78
N ALA A 190 33.23 -11.26 11.28
CA ALA A 190 33.36 -12.11 10.09
C ALA A 190 33.52 -11.29 8.79
N MET A 191 32.79 -10.18 8.66
CA MET A 191 32.91 -9.26 7.53
C MET A 191 34.28 -8.58 7.53
N ARG A 192 34.81 -8.17 8.71
CA ARG A 192 36.18 -7.62 8.84
C ARG A 192 37.24 -8.60 8.36
N LYS A 193 37.14 -9.88 8.77
CA LYS A 193 38.08 -10.93 8.33
C LYS A 193 38.02 -11.17 6.82
N ARG A 194 36.82 -11.19 6.23
CA ARG A 194 36.64 -11.30 4.77
C ARG A 194 37.23 -10.11 4.01
N GLN A 195 36.95 -8.88 4.45
CA GLN A 195 37.50 -7.66 3.84
C GLN A 195 39.03 -7.59 3.97
N ALA A 196 39.59 -7.99 5.12
CA ALA A 196 41.03 -8.07 5.31
C ALA A 196 41.68 -9.11 4.36
N LYS A 197 41.08 -10.29 4.22
CA LYS A 197 41.53 -11.33 3.29
C LYS A 197 41.44 -10.88 1.84
N GLN A 198 40.37 -10.18 1.45
CA GLN A 198 40.21 -9.62 0.11
C GLN A 198 41.21 -8.50 -0.18
N ARG A 199 41.50 -7.62 0.79
CA ARG A 199 42.53 -6.58 0.66
C ARG A 199 43.93 -7.16 0.54
N ALA A 200 44.27 -8.18 1.33
CA ALA A 200 45.54 -8.88 1.23
C ALA A 200 45.70 -9.60 -0.13
N ALA A 201 44.63 -10.24 -0.63
CA ALA A 201 44.64 -10.88 -1.95
C ALA A 201 44.72 -9.88 -3.12
N ALA A 202 44.17 -8.68 -2.97
CA ALA A 202 44.29 -7.61 -3.96
C ALA A 202 45.70 -6.98 -3.97
N ALA A 203 46.31 -6.81 -2.79
CA ALA A 203 47.68 -6.32 -2.67
C ALA A 203 48.73 -7.33 -3.18
N ALA A 204 48.45 -8.63 -3.08
CA ALA A 204 49.31 -9.69 -3.64
C ALA A 204 49.16 -9.90 -5.16
N LYS A 205 48.20 -9.21 -5.80
CA LYS A 205 47.97 -9.23 -7.26
C LYS A 205 48.49 -7.97 -7.97
N GLN A 206 49.03 -7.01 -7.23
CA GLN A 206 49.77 -5.85 -7.74
C GLN A 206 51.27 -6.14 -7.65
#